data_AF-A0A4S2HFV3-F1
#
_entry.id   AF-A0A4S2HFV3-F1
#
_cell.length_a   1.000
_cell.length_b   1.000
_cell.length_c   1.000
_cell.angle_alpha   90.00
_cell.angle_beta   90.00
_cell.angle_gamma   90.00
#
_symmetry.space_group_name_H-M   'P 1'
#
loop_
_entity.id
_entity.type
_entity.pdbx_description
1 polymer ?
#
loop_
_entity_poly.entity_id
_entity_poly.type
_entity_poly.pdbx_seq_one_letter_code
_entity_poly.pdbx_strand_id
1 'polypeptide(L)'
;MAEHIWGSEQEFVSRMNQRAKDLGMNDTNFVNCCGLDVDGHMTTAYDVALMSRELITKYPQIHDYCTIWMENITHVTRKGSSEFGLTNTNKLIRQYPYATGLKTGSTSQAKFCVSATAEKDGLELIAVIMAAPDHKIRFSDATTLLNYGFGKCQVYRDENTDRLPSLTVTGGVEDNSPLAYKSDFSYLDVAGSDLSSVTKELELPESADAPVKKGQTAGKAVYKLNGKEIGSVDILFQKDVKKALFKDYFLKTLEQLLLC
;
A
#
# COMPACT_ATOMS: atom_id res chain seq x y z
N MET A 1 -13.75 4.79 25.88
CA MET A 1 -13.19 3.80 24.95
C MET A 1 -11.92 3.16 25.50
N ALA A 2 -10.91 3.96 25.91
CA ALA A 2 -9.66 3.41 26.47
C ALA A 2 -9.88 2.42 27.62
N GLU A 3 -10.61 2.83 28.65
CA GLU A 3 -10.98 1.98 29.80
C GLU A 3 -11.80 0.75 29.40
N HIS A 4 -12.61 0.84 28.34
CA HIS A 4 -13.43 -0.28 27.87
C HIS A 4 -12.58 -1.36 27.19
N ILE A 5 -11.56 -0.96 26.42
CA ILE A 5 -10.71 -1.89 25.67
C ILE A 5 -9.64 -2.51 26.57
N TRP A 6 -9.02 -1.72 27.45
CA TRP A 6 -7.83 -2.13 28.23
C TRP A 6 -8.01 -2.01 29.74
N GLY A 7 -9.22 -1.76 30.23
CA GLY A 7 -9.54 -1.70 31.66
C GLY A 7 -9.16 -0.40 32.36
N SER A 8 -8.14 0.32 31.87
CA SER A 8 -7.72 1.63 32.41
C SER A 8 -7.05 2.49 31.33
N GLU A 9 -7.00 3.82 31.53
CA GLU A 9 -6.24 4.72 30.68
C GLU A 9 -4.73 4.42 30.74
N GLN A 10 -4.20 4.10 31.91
CA GLN A 10 -2.77 3.80 32.08
C GLN A 10 -2.33 2.59 31.24
N GLU A 11 -3.11 1.50 31.26
CA GLU A 11 -2.82 0.33 30.43
C GLU A 11 -2.99 0.67 28.94
N PHE A 12 -4.01 1.46 28.58
CA PHE A 12 -4.20 1.90 27.21
C PHE A 12 -3.00 2.71 26.68
N VAL A 13 -2.48 3.66 27.46
CA VAL A 13 -1.29 4.46 27.12
C VAL A 13 -0.03 3.59 27.01
N SER A 14 0.13 2.60 27.90
CA SER A 14 1.20 1.59 27.79
C SER A 14 1.15 0.87 26.43
N ARG A 15 -0.06 0.46 26.00
CA ARG A 15 -0.29 -0.16 24.68
C ARG A 15 -0.06 0.79 23.52
N MET A 16 -0.43 2.07 23.65
CA MET A 16 -0.14 3.10 22.63
C MET A 16 1.38 3.22 22.41
N ASN A 17 2.16 3.31 23.48
CA ASN A 17 3.62 3.43 23.40
C ASN A 17 4.28 2.15 22.90
N GLN A 18 3.77 0.97 23.26
CA GLN A 18 4.25 -0.29 22.68
C GLN A 18 3.99 -0.32 21.18
N ARG A 19 2.78 0.05 20.75
CA ARG A 19 2.43 0.11 19.33
C ARG A 19 3.27 1.14 18.57
N ALA A 20 3.56 2.29 19.16
CA ALA A 20 4.46 3.29 18.58
C ALA A 20 5.85 2.70 18.30
N LYS A 21 6.41 1.95 19.25
CA LYS A 21 7.69 1.24 19.07
C LYS A 21 7.62 0.19 17.96
N ASP A 22 6.56 -0.61 17.93
CA ASP A 22 6.37 -1.64 16.90
C ASP A 22 6.28 -1.04 15.49
N LEU A 23 5.81 0.20 15.37
CA LEU A 23 5.73 0.96 14.12
C LEU A 23 7.02 1.73 13.78
N GLY A 24 8.01 1.73 14.67
CA GLY A 24 9.26 2.49 14.51
C GLY A 24 9.12 3.99 14.76
N MET A 25 8.10 4.41 15.51
CA MET A 25 7.89 5.80 15.92
C MET A 25 8.83 6.16 17.08
N ASN A 26 10.11 6.36 16.75
CA ASN A 26 11.19 6.48 17.74
C ASN A 26 11.20 7.81 18.50
N ASP A 27 10.50 8.83 18.00
CA ASP A 27 10.44 10.17 18.55
C ASP A 27 9.05 10.50 19.12
N THR A 28 8.33 9.46 19.55
CA THR A 28 6.96 9.56 20.09
C THR A 28 6.87 9.00 21.50
N ASN A 29 6.20 9.75 22.38
CA ASN A 29 5.79 9.30 23.71
C ASN A 29 4.38 9.83 24.03
N PHE A 30 3.45 8.92 24.25
CA PHE A 30 2.09 9.24 24.68
C PHE A 30 2.00 9.19 26.21
N VAL A 31 1.38 10.21 26.81
CA VAL A 31 1.15 10.27 28.27
C VAL A 31 -0.34 10.12 28.62
N ASN A 32 -1.25 10.43 27.69
CA ASN A 32 -2.69 10.30 27.85
C ASN A 32 -3.31 9.83 26.52
N CYS A 33 -4.59 9.43 26.54
CA CYS A 33 -5.25 8.94 25.33
C CYS A 33 -5.93 10.05 24.49
N CYS A 34 -6.03 11.27 25.01
CA CYS A 34 -6.82 12.36 24.41
C CYS A 34 -6.00 13.44 23.71
N GLY A 35 -4.68 13.47 23.91
CA GLY A 35 -3.77 14.45 23.29
C GLY A 35 -3.82 15.84 23.92
N LEU A 36 -4.29 15.96 25.17
CA LEU A 36 -4.18 17.22 25.93
C LEU A 36 -2.73 17.47 26.35
N ASP A 37 -2.35 18.75 26.42
CA ASP A 37 -1.00 19.20 26.79
C ASP A 37 -0.59 18.63 28.16
N VAL A 38 0.45 17.79 28.16
CA VAL A 38 1.08 17.22 29.35
C VAL A 38 2.58 17.06 29.06
N ASP A 39 3.42 17.37 30.04
CA ASP A 39 4.87 17.21 29.91
C ASP A 39 5.25 15.79 29.48
N GLY A 40 6.10 15.71 28.46
CA GLY A 40 6.53 14.45 27.86
C GLY A 40 5.55 13.86 26.82
N HIS A 41 4.35 14.43 26.61
CA HIS A 41 3.46 14.01 25.53
C HIS A 41 3.91 14.62 24.19
N MET A 42 4.64 13.84 23.39
CA MET A 42 5.35 14.36 22.21
C MET A 42 5.31 13.37 21.04
N THR A 43 5.45 13.89 19.82
CA THR A 43 5.59 13.12 18.58
C THR A 43 6.24 14.00 17.50
N THR A 44 6.51 13.44 16.32
CA THR A 44 7.06 14.15 15.16
C THR A 44 6.15 14.00 13.94
N ALA A 45 6.37 14.85 12.93
CA ALA A 45 5.62 14.76 11.68
C ALA A 45 5.82 13.41 10.97
N TYR A 46 7.04 12.88 11.05
CA TYR A 46 7.41 11.58 10.47
C TYR A 46 6.68 10.43 11.18
N ASP A 47 6.70 10.40 12.50
CA ASP A 47 6.02 9.36 13.29
C ASP A 47 4.51 9.37 13.09
N VAL A 48 3.91 10.57 13.05
CA VAL A 48 2.49 10.71 12.69
C VAL A 48 2.21 10.20 11.29
N ALA A 49 3.10 10.41 10.32
CA ALA A 49 2.96 9.86 8.98
C ALA A 49 3.05 8.32 8.97
N LEU A 50 3.96 7.72 9.76
CA LEU A 50 4.05 6.26 9.92
C LEU A 50 2.75 5.66 10.48
N MET A 51 2.23 6.25 11.58
CA MET A 51 0.96 5.83 12.17
C MET A 51 -0.21 6.02 11.21
N SER A 52 -0.26 7.14 10.50
CA SER A 52 -1.31 7.41 9.50
C SER A 52 -1.28 6.38 8.37
N ARG A 53 -0.08 6.04 7.88
CA ARG A 53 0.11 5.00 6.86
C ARG A 53 -0.35 3.63 7.34
N GLU A 54 0.02 3.24 8.56
CA GLU A 54 -0.45 1.97 9.12
C GLU A 54 -1.98 1.94 9.20
N LEU A 55 -2.60 3.03 9.66
CA LEU A 55 -4.04 3.11 9.82
C LEU A 55 -4.78 2.93 8.48
N ILE A 56 -4.42 3.69 7.45
CA ILE A 56 -5.12 3.66 6.16
C ILE A 56 -4.85 2.37 5.37
N THR A 57 -3.65 1.79 5.50
CA THR A 57 -3.29 0.57 4.75
C THR A 57 -3.78 -0.71 5.41
N LYS A 58 -3.85 -0.78 6.75
CA LYS A 58 -4.30 -1.98 7.47
C LYS A 58 -5.78 -1.95 7.83
N TYR A 59 -6.38 -0.78 7.96
CA TYR A 59 -7.76 -0.59 8.41
C TYR A 59 -8.50 0.37 7.48
N PRO A 60 -8.71 0.01 6.20
CA PRO A 60 -9.30 0.90 5.19
C PRO A 60 -10.70 1.40 5.56
N GLN A 61 -11.43 0.70 6.44
CA GLN A 61 -12.72 1.15 6.99
C GLN A 61 -12.63 2.50 7.73
N ILE A 62 -11.42 2.97 8.08
CA ILE A 62 -11.24 4.30 8.67
C ILE A 62 -11.79 5.41 7.77
N HIS A 63 -11.73 5.24 6.44
CA HIS A 63 -12.23 6.22 5.49
C HIS A 63 -13.75 6.40 5.57
N ASP A 64 -14.48 5.35 5.95
CA ASP A 64 -15.94 5.41 6.17
C ASP A 64 -16.31 6.40 7.27
N TYR A 65 -15.41 6.62 8.24
CA TYR A 65 -15.61 7.57 9.32
C TYR A 65 -14.98 8.94 9.03
N CYS A 66 -13.76 8.95 8.50
CA CYS A 66 -13.01 10.18 8.30
C CYS A 66 -13.58 11.10 7.21
N THR A 67 -14.37 10.55 6.29
CA THR A 67 -15.01 11.29 5.19
C THR A 67 -16.42 11.80 5.53
N ILE A 68 -16.99 11.40 6.66
CA ILE A 68 -18.27 11.93 7.14
C ILE A 68 -18.10 13.43 7.42
N TRP A 69 -18.87 14.27 6.74
CA TRP A 69 -18.80 15.71 6.94
C TRP A 69 -19.58 16.17 8.17
N MET A 70 -20.80 15.69 8.32
CA MET A 70 -21.67 16.00 9.46
C MET A 70 -22.41 14.74 9.86
N GLU A 71 -22.58 14.56 11.16
CA GLU A 71 -23.37 13.47 11.73
C GLU A 71 -24.06 13.95 13.01
N ASN A 72 -25.24 13.41 13.27
CA ASN A 72 -25.93 13.62 14.53
C ASN A 72 -25.61 12.48 15.49
N ILE A 73 -25.25 12.83 16.73
CA ILE A 73 -25.05 11.86 17.80
C ILE A 73 -26.12 12.06 18.86
N THR A 74 -26.75 10.96 19.26
CA THR A 74 -27.66 10.93 20.40
C THR A 74 -26.86 10.66 21.68
N HIS A 75 -26.77 11.64 22.56
CA HIS A 75 -26.17 11.49 23.88
C HIS A 75 -27.23 11.05 24.88
N VAL A 76 -27.12 9.82 25.36
CA VAL A 76 -27.99 9.27 26.40
C VAL A 76 -27.30 9.40 27.75
N THR A 77 -27.89 10.16 28.67
CA THR A 77 -27.40 10.32 30.04
C THR A 77 -28.49 9.97 31.04
N ARG A 78 -28.14 9.92 32.33
CA ARG A 78 -29.14 9.81 33.41
C ARG A 78 -30.18 10.94 33.42
N LYS A 79 -29.89 12.08 32.77
CA LYS A 79 -30.79 13.24 32.69
C LYS A 79 -31.72 13.20 31.46
N GLY A 80 -31.62 12.17 30.62
CA GLY A 80 -32.39 12.03 29.38
C GLY A 80 -31.51 11.87 28.14
N SER A 81 -32.18 11.85 26.99
CA SER A 81 -31.56 11.74 25.67
C SER A 81 -31.60 13.08 24.95
N SER A 82 -30.47 13.49 24.36
CA SER A 82 -30.37 14.69 23.54
C SER A 82 -29.56 14.42 22.28
N GLU A 83 -30.05 14.86 21.13
CA GLU A 83 -29.32 14.81 19.87
C GLU A 83 -28.52 16.10 19.65
N PHE A 84 -27.29 15.98 19.17
CA PHE A 84 -26.47 17.12 18.76
C PHE A 84 -25.68 16.77 17.49
N GLY A 85 -25.57 17.77 16.60
CA GLY A 85 -24.81 17.65 15.36
C GLY A 85 -23.32 17.90 15.58
N LEU A 86 -22.49 17.07 14.96
CA LEU A 86 -21.06 17.25 14.88
C LEU A 86 -20.65 17.52 13.44
N THR A 87 -19.70 18.42 13.28
CA THR A 87 -19.08 18.72 11.99
C THR A 87 -17.63 18.26 12.03
N ASN A 88 -17.19 17.65 10.94
CA ASN A 88 -15.81 17.24 10.76
C ASN A 88 -14.89 18.46 10.86
N THR A 89 -13.91 18.36 11.76
CA THR A 89 -12.93 19.43 11.98
C THR A 89 -11.94 19.54 10.83
N ASN A 90 -11.75 18.48 10.05
CA ASN A 90 -10.96 18.47 8.83
C ASN A 90 -11.76 19.05 7.66
N LYS A 91 -11.56 20.35 7.39
CA LYS A 91 -12.26 21.05 6.31
C LYS A 91 -11.85 20.58 4.91
N LEU A 92 -10.70 19.90 4.77
CA LEU A 92 -10.25 19.37 3.48
C LEU A 92 -11.26 18.38 2.89
N ILE A 93 -11.99 17.64 3.71
CA ILE A 93 -13.02 16.69 3.27
C ILE A 93 -14.08 17.35 2.36
N ARG A 94 -14.34 18.65 2.52
CA ARG A 94 -15.23 19.40 1.60
C ARG A 94 -14.52 20.31 0.62
N GLN A 95 -13.32 20.74 0.95
CA GLN A 95 -12.62 21.81 0.23
C GLN A 95 -11.61 21.28 -0.78
N TYR A 96 -11.15 20.03 -0.61
CA TYR A 96 -10.13 19.42 -1.44
C TYR A 96 -10.67 18.10 -2.01
N PRO A 97 -10.87 17.99 -3.33
CA PRO A 97 -11.61 16.88 -3.94
C PRO A 97 -10.92 15.52 -3.76
N TYR A 98 -9.63 15.51 -3.47
CA TYR A 98 -8.84 14.29 -3.28
C TYR A 98 -8.76 13.86 -1.80
N ALA A 99 -9.29 14.64 -0.86
CA ALA A 99 -9.12 14.37 0.58
C ALA A 99 -9.87 13.10 1.02
N THR A 100 -9.17 12.23 1.75
CA THR A 100 -9.70 10.98 2.31
C THR A 100 -9.66 10.93 3.84
N GLY A 101 -9.08 11.95 4.48
CA GLY A 101 -8.82 11.98 5.92
C GLY A 101 -7.75 13.01 6.34
N LEU A 102 -7.16 12.93 7.53
CA LEU A 102 -7.44 11.95 8.59
C LEU A 102 -7.82 12.66 9.89
N LYS A 103 -6.92 13.46 10.47
CA LYS A 103 -7.14 14.05 11.80
C LYS A 103 -6.54 15.44 11.94
N THR A 104 -7.33 16.36 12.51
CA THR A 104 -6.83 17.66 12.97
C THR A 104 -6.56 17.63 14.48
N GLY A 105 -5.67 18.50 14.96
CA GLY A 105 -5.40 18.68 16.39
C GLY A 105 -5.03 20.12 16.68
N SER A 106 -5.39 20.60 17.87
CA SER A 106 -4.91 21.90 18.35
C SER A 106 -4.98 22.05 19.85
N THR A 107 -3.92 22.63 20.40
CA THR A 107 -3.83 23.10 21.78
C THR A 107 -3.11 24.45 21.79
N SER A 108 -3.06 25.12 22.94
CA SER A 108 -2.29 26.36 23.08
C SER A 108 -0.79 26.16 22.80
N GLN A 109 -0.25 24.99 23.15
CA GLN A 109 1.17 24.67 22.95
C GLN A 109 1.45 24.12 21.54
N ALA A 110 0.62 23.17 21.06
CA ALA A 110 0.80 22.52 19.77
C ALA A 110 0.37 23.37 18.56
N LYS A 111 -0.35 24.48 18.80
CA LYS A 111 -0.99 25.33 17.77
C LYS A 111 -1.90 24.50 16.87
N PHE A 112 -1.87 24.68 15.54
CA PHE A 112 -2.78 24.00 14.62
C PHE A 112 -2.05 22.91 13.81
N CYS A 113 -2.46 21.66 14.00
CA CYS A 113 -1.89 20.49 13.33
C CYS A 113 -2.92 19.77 12.46
N VAL A 114 -2.44 19.07 11.43
CA VAL A 114 -3.25 18.13 10.63
C VAL A 114 -2.39 17.01 10.08
N SER A 115 -2.87 15.77 10.18
CA SER A 115 -2.48 14.67 9.29
C SER A 115 -3.58 14.54 8.24
N ALA A 116 -3.27 14.95 7.02
CA ALA A 116 -4.19 14.91 5.89
C ALA A 116 -3.81 13.74 4.98
N THR A 117 -4.81 12.97 4.56
CA THR A 117 -4.65 11.90 3.56
C THR A 117 -5.44 12.29 2.32
N ALA A 118 -4.90 11.96 1.15
CA ALA A 118 -5.57 12.20 -0.11
C ALA A 118 -5.20 11.14 -1.15
N GLU A 119 -6.14 10.85 -2.03
CA GLU A 119 -5.94 9.92 -3.14
C GLU A 119 -6.30 10.59 -4.47
N LYS A 120 -5.40 10.45 -5.45
CA LYS A 120 -5.59 10.95 -6.81
C LYS A 120 -4.91 10.01 -7.79
N ASP A 121 -5.61 9.62 -8.85
CA ASP A 121 -5.09 8.79 -9.95
C ASP A 121 -4.40 7.49 -9.45
N GLY A 122 -4.95 6.89 -8.38
CA GLY A 122 -4.42 5.67 -7.75
C GLY A 122 -3.14 5.86 -6.93
N LEU A 123 -2.70 7.09 -6.71
CA LEU A 123 -1.65 7.45 -5.77
C LEU A 123 -2.28 7.98 -4.48
N GLU A 124 -1.90 7.41 -3.34
CA GLU A 124 -2.31 7.88 -2.03
C GLU A 124 -1.14 8.57 -1.32
N LEU A 125 -1.39 9.75 -0.76
CA LEU A 125 -0.39 10.58 -0.08
C LEU A 125 -0.86 11.02 1.30
N ILE A 126 0.13 11.23 2.17
CA ILE A 126 -0.06 11.74 3.53
C ILE A 126 0.74 13.04 3.67
N ALA A 127 0.08 14.11 4.12
CA ALA A 127 0.71 15.38 4.46
C ALA A 127 0.49 15.68 5.94
N VAL A 128 1.59 15.79 6.69
CA VAL A 128 1.56 16.11 8.12
C VAL A 128 2.08 17.52 8.34
N ILE A 129 1.20 18.41 8.82
CA ILE A 129 1.53 19.77 9.20
C ILE A 129 1.45 19.89 10.72
N MET A 130 2.52 20.40 11.33
CA MET A 130 2.59 20.64 12.77
C MET A 130 2.81 22.13 13.05
N ALA A 131 2.24 22.60 14.17
CA ALA A 131 2.46 23.94 14.70
C ALA A 131 2.17 25.11 13.75
N ALA A 132 1.19 24.95 12.83
CA ALA A 132 0.75 26.06 11.98
C ALA A 132 0.15 27.19 12.84
N PRO A 133 0.33 28.46 12.45
CA PRO A 133 -0.12 29.61 13.23
C PRO A 133 -1.65 29.72 13.32
N ASP A 134 -2.39 29.25 12.31
CA ASP A 134 -3.84 29.23 12.32
C ASP A 134 -4.44 28.04 11.53
N HIS A 135 -5.75 27.89 11.66
CA HIS A 135 -6.50 26.80 11.02
C HIS A 135 -6.59 26.92 9.49
N LYS A 136 -6.44 28.11 8.89
CA LYS A 136 -6.45 28.28 7.43
C LYS A 136 -5.10 27.86 6.87
N ILE A 137 -4.02 28.28 7.52
CA ILE A 137 -2.64 27.97 7.10
C ILE A 137 -2.38 26.47 7.13
N ARG A 138 -2.78 25.74 8.19
CA ARG A 138 -2.58 24.27 8.22
C ARG A 138 -3.18 23.54 7.01
N PHE A 139 -4.34 24.01 6.53
CA PHE A 139 -5.04 23.36 5.42
C PHE A 139 -4.47 23.81 4.07
N SER A 140 -4.07 25.07 3.95
CA SER A 140 -3.36 25.60 2.77
C SER A 140 -2.01 24.89 2.57
N ASP A 141 -1.25 24.71 3.64
CA ASP A 141 0.05 24.03 3.60
C ASP A 141 -0.11 22.54 3.27
N ALA A 142 -1.08 21.87 3.89
CA ALA A 142 -1.40 20.48 3.56
C ALA A 142 -1.80 20.32 2.09
N THR A 143 -2.66 21.20 1.58
CA THR A 143 -3.09 21.19 0.16
C THR A 143 -1.91 21.43 -0.78
N THR A 144 -1.04 22.39 -0.45
CA THR A 144 0.17 22.68 -1.22
C THR A 144 1.10 21.46 -1.26
N LEU A 145 1.33 20.81 -0.12
CA LEU A 145 2.22 19.66 -0.02
C LEU A 145 1.66 18.44 -0.76
N LEU A 146 0.35 18.17 -0.64
CA LEU A 146 -0.33 17.11 -1.37
C LEU A 146 -0.27 17.34 -2.89
N ASN A 147 -0.57 18.56 -3.35
CA ASN A 147 -0.50 18.90 -4.77
C ASN A 147 0.94 18.81 -5.32
N TYR A 148 1.93 19.22 -4.52
CA TYR A 148 3.33 19.03 -4.88
C TYR A 148 3.65 17.55 -5.04
N GLY A 149 3.23 16.72 -4.09
CA GLY A 149 3.38 15.27 -4.16
C GLY A 149 2.71 14.67 -5.40
N PHE A 150 1.46 15.02 -5.70
CA PHE A 150 0.75 14.54 -6.89
C PHE A 150 1.35 15.05 -8.21
N GLY A 151 1.99 16.22 -8.22
CA GLY A 151 2.69 16.74 -9.39
C GLY A 151 4.07 16.13 -9.61
N LYS A 152 4.67 15.56 -8.56
CA LYS A 152 6.03 14.97 -8.60
C LYS A 152 6.04 13.46 -8.65
N CYS A 153 5.11 12.82 -7.96
CA CYS A 153 5.08 11.38 -7.83
C CYS A 153 4.13 10.78 -8.85
N GLN A 154 4.53 9.67 -9.45
CA GLN A 154 3.72 8.94 -10.42
C GLN A 154 3.87 7.43 -10.17
N VAL A 155 2.84 6.67 -10.49
CA VAL A 155 2.86 5.21 -10.35
C VAL A 155 2.82 4.57 -11.73
N TYR A 156 3.84 3.79 -12.05
CA TYR A 156 3.80 2.88 -13.19
C TYR A 156 3.10 1.59 -12.76
N ARG A 157 2.22 1.05 -13.61
CA ARG A 157 1.54 -0.23 -13.40
C ARG A 157 1.59 -1.06 -14.68
N ASP A 158 1.87 -2.34 -14.50
CA ASP A 158 1.73 -3.36 -15.54
C ASP A 158 0.96 -4.55 -14.93
N GLU A 159 -0.25 -4.77 -15.42
CA GLU A 159 -1.12 -5.89 -15.02
C GLU A 159 -0.64 -7.24 -15.56
N ASN A 160 0.44 -7.26 -16.37
CA ASN A 160 1.07 -8.49 -16.84
C ASN A 160 0.09 -9.39 -17.63
N THR A 161 -0.77 -8.76 -18.44
CA THR A 161 -1.80 -9.46 -19.23
C THR A 161 -1.31 -9.91 -20.61
N ASP A 162 -0.09 -9.52 -20.99
CA ASP A 162 0.52 -9.93 -22.25
C ASP A 162 0.82 -11.43 -22.26
N ARG A 163 0.74 -12.02 -23.46
CA ARG A 163 0.88 -13.46 -23.64
C ARG A 163 2.36 -13.86 -23.63
N LEU A 164 2.74 -14.66 -22.64
CA LEU A 164 4.08 -15.25 -22.58
C LEU A 164 4.25 -16.42 -23.56
N PRO A 165 5.46 -16.62 -24.12
CA PRO A 165 5.78 -17.82 -24.87
C PRO A 165 5.76 -19.05 -23.94
N SER A 166 5.52 -20.22 -24.51
CA SER A 166 5.78 -21.48 -23.79
C SER A 166 7.28 -21.76 -23.82
N LEU A 167 7.82 -22.28 -22.72
CA LEU A 167 9.23 -22.63 -22.64
C LEU A 167 9.43 -24.09 -23.04
N THR A 168 10.42 -24.37 -23.89
CA THR A 168 10.78 -25.73 -24.29
C THR A 168 11.30 -26.51 -23.08
N VAL A 169 10.81 -27.73 -22.93
CA VAL A 169 11.22 -28.65 -21.86
C VAL A 169 11.94 -29.86 -22.44
N THR A 170 13.25 -29.94 -22.23
CA THR A 170 14.11 -31.03 -22.69
C THR A 170 13.93 -32.26 -21.80
N GLY A 171 13.83 -33.44 -22.42
CA GLY A 171 13.67 -34.70 -21.68
C GLY A 171 12.29 -34.88 -21.03
N GLY A 172 11.30 -34.08 -21.42
CA GLY A 172 9.93 -34.13 -20.91
C GLY A 172 9.02 -35.09 -21.67
N VAL A 173 7.97 -35.58 -21.00
CA VAL A 173 6.84 -36.27 -21.68
C VAL A 173 6.21 -35.32 -22.70
N GLU A 174 6.11 -34.04 -22.36
CA GLU A 174 5.73 -32.94 -23.23
C GLU A 174 6.96 -32.09 -23.57
N ASP A 175 6.96 -31.49 -24.76
CA ASP A 175 8.14 -30.76 -25.26
C ASP A 175 8.16 -29.29 -24.84
N ASN A 176 7.09 -28.79 -24.20
CA ASN A 176 7.00 -27.42 -23.71
C ASN A 176 6.05 -27.30 -22.50
N SER A 177 6.18 -26.19 -21.77
CA SER A 177 5.22 -25.78 -20.74
C SER A 177 4.86 -24.30 -20.92
N PRO A 178 3.56 -23.94 -20.85
CA PRO A 178 3.14 -22.54 -20.80
C PRO A 178 3.68 -21.82 -19.56
N LEU A 179 3.82 -20.50 -19.67
CA LEU A 179 4.33 -19.62 -18.61
C LEU A 179 3.28 -18.60 -18.17
N ALA A 180 3.36 -18.14 -16.92
CA ALA A 180 2.54 -17.06 -16.37
C ALA A 180 3.40 -16.12 -15.52
N TYR A 181 3.07 -14.84 -15.51
CA TYR A 181 3.56 -13.93 -14.50
C TYR A 181 3.01 -14.31 -13.12
N LYS A 182 3.83 -14.17 -12.08
CA LYS A 182 3.43 -14.47 -10.70
C LYS A 182 2.48 -13.43 -10.12
N SER A 183 2.59 -12.18 -10.55
CA SER A 183 1.79 -11.05 -10.07
C SER A 183 1.84 -9.88 -11.05
N ASP A 184 1.04 -8.85 -10.80
CA ASP A 184 1.19 -7.54 -11.40
C ASP A 184 2.52 -6.88 -10.96
N PHE A 185 2.94 -5.85 -11.68
CA PHE A 185 4.06 -4.99 -11.32
C PHE A 185 3.59 -3.56 -11.07
N SER A 186 4.13 -2.92 -10.03
CA SER A 186 3.96 -1.49 -9.82
C SER A 186 5.25 -0.84 -9.31
N TYR A 187 5.48 0.40 -9.71
CA TYR A 187 6.64 1.18 -9.30
C TYR A 187 6.22 2.63 -9.01
N LEU A 188 6.55 3.12 -7.82
CA LEU A 188 6.34 4.51 -7.41
C LEU A 188 7.60 5.32 -7.73
N ASP A 189 7.49 6.23 -8.70
CA ASP A 189 8.50 7.26 -8.91
C ASP A 189 8.19 8.47 -8.04
N VAL A 190 9.24 8.96 -7.37
CA VAL A 190 9.20 10.19 -6.55
C VAL A 190 10.14 11.27 -7.09
N ALA A 191 10.87 10.98 -8.16
CA ALA A 191 11.86 11.89 -8.76
C ALA A 191 11.27 12.79 -9.85
N GLY A 192 10.05 12.51 -10.31
CA GLY A 192 9.43 13.15 -11.47
C GLY A 192 10.00 12.63 -12.79
N SER A 193 10.36 11.36 -12.84
CA SER A 193 10.89 10.68 -14.03
C SER A 193 9.79 10.47 -15.08
N ASP A 194 10.16 10.43 -16.36
CA ASP A 194 9.24 10.07 -17.43
C ASP A 194 9.01 8.55 -17.46
N LEU A 195 7.88 8.12 -16.90
CA LEU A 195 7.51 6.70 -16.82
C LEU A 195 7.11 6.08 -18.16
N SER A 196 6.93 6.87 -19.22
CA SER A 196 6.71 6.31 -20.57
C SER A 196 7.95 5.60 -21.13
N SER A 197 9.13 5.88 -20.55
CA SER A 197 10.40 5.24 -20.90
C SER A 197 10.64 3.90 -20.19
N VAL A 198 9.68 3.42 -19.37
CA VAL A 198 9.81 2.12 -18.73
C VAL A 198 9.78 1.01 -19.78
N THR A 199 10.82 0.18 -19.77
CA THR A 199 10.90 -1.02 -20.60
C THR A 199 10.73 -2.27 -19.75
N LYS A 200 10.17 -3.31 -20.37
CA LYS A 200 9.99 -4.64 -19.79
C LYS A 200 10.78 -5.64 -20.63
N GLU A 201 11.72 -6.34 -20.00
CA GLU A 201 12.56 -7.34 -20.63
C GLU A 201 12.32 -8.72 -19.99
N LEU A 202 12.11 -9.74 -20.82
CA LEU A 202 11.94 -11.11 -20.34
C LEU A 202 13.30 -11.80 -20.24
N GLU A 203 13.73 -12.12 -19.03
CA GLU A 203 14.90 -12.95 -18.76
C GLU A 203 14.44 -14.40 -18.57
N LEU A 204 14.35 -15.12 -19.69
CA LEU A 204 13.99 -16.54 -19.75
C LEU A 204 15.20 -17.35 -20.27
N PRO A 205 15.45 -18.56 -19.76
CA PRO A 205 16.42 -19.47 -20.37
C PRO A 205 15.93 -19.93 -21.75
N GLU A 206 16.83 -20.44 -22.59
CA GLU A 206 16.46 -21.01 -23.90
C GLU A 206 15.58 -22.26 -23.77
N SER A 207 15.83 -23.06 -22.73
CA SER A 207 15.07 -24.27 -22.40
C SER A 207 15.20 -24.63 -20.93
N ALA A 208 14.39 -25.58 -20.46
CA ALA A 208 14.50 -26.16 -19.12
C ALA A 208 14.50 -27.69 -19.18
N ASP A 209 15.25 -28.34 -18.29
CA ASP A 209 15.24 -29.81 -18.21
C ASP A 209 14.07 -30.34 -17.38
N ALA A 210 13.44 -31.41 -17.84
CA ALA A 210 12.43 -32.12 -17.07
C ALA A 210 13.05 -32.83 -15.84
N PRO A 211 12.34 -32.88 -14.70
CA PRO A 211 10.97 -32.43 -14.53
C PRO A 211 10.86 -30.95 -14.14
N VAL A 212 9.83 -30.26 -14.65
CA VAL A 212 9.39 -28.96 -14.16
C VAL A 212 8.02 -29.06 -13.51
N LYS A 213 7.76 -28.21 -12.51
CA LYS A 213 6.51 -28.18 -11.75
C LYS A 213 5.74 -26.89 -11.97
N LYS A 214 4.41 -26.96 -11.98
CA LYS A 214 3.54 -25.79 -11.91
C LYS A 214 3.91 -24.93 -10.70
N GLY A 215 4.07 -23.62 -10.93
CA GLY A 215 4.48 -22.65 -9.91
C GLY A 215 5.99 -22.59 -9.67
N GLN A 216 6.79 -23.46 -10.30
CA GLN A 216 8.25 -23.31 -10.30
C GLN A 216 8.64 -22.11 -11.17
N THR A 217 9.61 -21.33 -10.70
CA THR A 217 10.17 -20.20 -11.45
C THR A 217 10.88 -20.69 -12.71
N ALA A 218 10.46 -20.15 -13.87
CA ALA A 218 11.07 -20.34 -15.17
C ALA A 218 12.04 -19.20 -15.52
N GLY A 219 11.81 -17.99 -15.00
CA GLY A 219 12.64 -16.81 -15.20
C GLY A 219 11.98 -15.58 -14.58
N LYS A 220 12.24 -14.39 -15.13
CA LYS A 220 11.64 -13.14 -14.62
C LYS A 220 11.40 -12.12 -15.72
N ALA A 221 10.41 -11.26 -15.53
CA ALA A 221 10.29 -10.00 -16.25
C ALA A 221 10.95 -8.88 -15.45
N VAL A 222 11.92 -8.22 -16.06
CA VAL A 222 12.70 -7.13 -15.45
C VAL A 222 12.23 -5.81 -16.04
N TYR A 223 11.86 -4.88 -15.15
CA TYR A 223 11.44 -3.54 -15.51
C TYR A 223 12.61 -2.58 -15.35
N LYS A 224 12.87 -1.78 -16.37
CA LYS A 224 13.95 -0.78 -16.38
C LYS A 224 13.41 0.59 -16.68
N LEU A 225 13.93 1.59 -15.98
CA LEU A 225 13.67 3.01 -16.23
C LEU A 225 15.01 3.67 -16.55
N ASN A 226 15.14 4.28 -17.73
CA ASN A 226 16.41 4.86 -18.21
C ASN A 226 17.59 3.86 -18.12
N GLY A 227 17.33 2.58 -18.42
CA GLY A 227 18.32 1.50 -18.38
C GLY A 227 18.64 0.95 -16.98
N LYS A 228 18.11 1.55 -15.90
CA LYS A 228 18.28 1.05 -14.53
C LYS A 228 17.12 0.17 -14.13
N GLU A 229 17.39 -1.01 -13.57
CA GLU A 229 16.37 -1.89 -13.02
C GLU A 229 15.61 -1.20 -11.88
N ILE A 230 14.27 -1.18 -12.01
CA ILE A 230 13.34 -0.64 -11.01
C ILE A 230 12.55 -1.75 -10.29
N GLY A 231 12.65 -2.99 -10.77
CA GLY A 231 12.10 -4.16 -10.13
C GLY A 231 11.85 -5.30 -11.11
N SER A 232 11.32 -6.41 -10.61
CA SER A 232 11.05 -7.60 -11.43
C SER A 232 9.88 -8.41 -10.91
N VAL A 233 9.26 -9.18 -11.81
CA VAL A 233 8.21 -10.16 -11.49
C VAL A 233 8.68 -11.55 -11.92
N ASP A 234 8.54 -12.54 -11.04
CA ASP A 234 8.84 -13.94 -11.39
C ASP A 234 7.88 -14.44 -12.49
N ILE A 235 8.43 -15.20 -13.43
CA ILE A 235 7.67 -15.94 -14.42
C ILE A 235 7.69 -17.41 -14.04
N LEU A 236 6.52 -18.04 -13.97
CA LEU A 236 6.33 -19.39 -13.45
C LEU A 236 5.82 -20.34 -14.54
N PHE A 237 6.17 -21.62 -14.43
CA PHE A 237 5.53 -22.67 -15.22
C PHE A 237 4.05 -22.82 -14.83
N GLN A 238 3.15 -22.90 -15.82
CA GLN A 238 1.72 -23.13 -15.58
C GLN A 238 1.34 -24.60 -15.49
N LYS A 239 2.22 -25.51 -15.92
CA LYS A 239 1.94 -26.94 -16.04
C LYS A 239 3.15 -27.77 -15.57
N ASP A 240 2.87 -28.94 -15.01
CA ASP A 240 3.90 -29.94 -14.72
C ASP A 240 4.35 -30.62 -16.02
N VAL A 241 5.66 -30.79 -16.20
CA VAL A 241 6.21 -31.67 -17.24
C VAL A 241 7.10 -32.69 -16.56
N LYS A 242 6.65 -33.95 -16.57
CA LYS A 242 7.39 -35.08 -16.02
C LYS A 242 8.54 -35.46 -16.95
N LYS A 243 9.59 -36.05 -16.38
CA LYS A 243 10.67 -36.66 -17.15
C LYS A 243 10.14 -37.81 -18.01
N ALA A 244 10.47 -37.82 -19.30
CA ALA A 244 10.17 -38.91 -20.21
C ALA A 244 10.97 -40.17 -19.85
N LEU A 245 10.33 -41.32 -20.00
CA LEU A 245 10.92 -42.64 -19.90
C LEU A 245 11.05 -43.25 -21.30
N PHE A 246 11.77 -44.37 -21.41
CA PHE A 246 11.98 -45.07 -22.69
C PHE A 246 10.67 -45.35 -23.45
N LYS A 247 9.61 -45.73 -22.72
CA LYS A 247 8.28 -45.98 -23.29
C LYS A 247 7.70 -44.75 -24.00
N ASP A 248 7.92 -43.56 -23.46
CA ASP A 248 7.37 -42.32 -24.00
C ASP A 248 8.05 -41.95 -25.33
N TYR A 249 9.37 -42.13 -25.40
CA TYR A 249 10.11 -41.98 -26.65
C TYR A 249 9.70 -43.02 -27.70
N PHE A 250 9.57 -44.29 -27.30
CA PHE A 250 9.15 -45.36 -28.20
C PHE A 250 7.77 -45.09 -28.82
N LEU A 251 6.81 -44.63 -28.02
CA LEU A 251 5.47 -44.27 -28.49
C LEU A 251 5.49 -43.07 -29.45
N LYS A 252 6.25 -41.99 -29.12
CA LYS A 252 6.39 -40.81 -29.99
C LYS A 252 6.94 -41.18 -31.38
N THR A 253 7.93 -42.07 -31.43
CA THR A 253 8.50 -42.54 -32.71
C THR A 253 7.51 -43.39 -33.50
N LEU A 254 6.74 -44.26 -32.83
CA LEU A 254 5.71 -45.10 -33.47
C LEU A 254 4.56 -44.26 -34.07
N GLU A 255 4.10 -43.23 -33.35
CA GLU A 255 3.09 -42.30 -33.86
C GLU A 255 3.58 -41.53 -35.09
N GLN A 256 4.83 -41.04 -35.08
CA GLN A 256 5.42 -40.40 -36.26
C GLN A 256 5.51 -41.34 -37.47
N LEU A 257 5.85 -42.62 -37.25
CA LEU A 257 5.90 -43.62 -38.31
C LEU A 257 4.52 -44.02 -38.85
N LEU A 258 3.46 -43.93 -38.05
CA LEU A 258 2.08 -44.24 -38.44
C LEU A 258 1.33 -43.06 -39.08
N LEU A 259 1.84 -41.84 -38.89
CA LEU A 259 1.32 -40.60 -39.49
C LEU A 259 2.01 -40.24 -40.83
N CYS A 260 3.03 -40.99 -41.24
CA CYS A 260 3.62 -40.97 -42.58
C CYS A 260 2.96 -42.01 -43.50
#